data_AF-R1ICL9-F1
#
_entry.id   AF-R1ICL9-F1
#
_cell.length_a   1.000
_cell.length_b   1.000
_cell.length_c   1.000
_cell.angle_alpha   90.00
_cell.angle_beta   90.00
_cell.angle_gamma   90.00
#
_symmetry.space_group_name_H-M   'P 1'
#
loop_
_entity.id
_entity.type
_entity.pdbx_description
1 polymer ?
#
loop_
_entity_poly.entity_id
_entity_poly.type
_entity_poly.pdbx_seq_one_letter_code
_entity_poly.pdbx_strand_id
1 'polypeptide(L)'
;MTRFPGRRVRGSRVAVVGGSVAGCATAIALARAGCAVTVFERSRGVLADRGFGIGLAGPAWREFADAGYFAAETPALPCRSRAWIVADP
;
A
#
# COMPACT_ATOMS: atom_id res chain seq x y z
N MET A 1 -24.39 -7.71 -5.49
CA MET A 1 -23.23 -6.79 -5.59
C MET A 1 -23.77 -5.36 -5.58
N THR A 2 -23.96 -4.79 -4.39
CA THR A 2 -24.57 -3.47 -4.20
C THR A 2 -23.59 -2.38 -4.64
N ARG A 3 -23.88 -1.74 -5.78
CA ARG A 3 -23.19 -0.52 -6.21
C ARG A 3 -23.59 0.60 -5.25
N PHE A 4 -22.64 1.11 -4.48
CA PHE A 4 -22.82 2.39 -3.80
C PHE A 4 -23.07 3.47 -4.87
N PRO A 5 -24.07 4.36 -4.69
CA PRO A 5 -24.32 5.44 -5.65
C PRO A 5 -23.03 6.25 -5.81
N GLY A 6 -22.59 6.39 -7.06
CA GLY A 6 -21.26 6.88 -7.42
C GLY A 6 -21.04 8.34 -7.01
N ARG A 7 -20.69 8.56 -5.75
CA ARG A 7 -20.21 9.85 -5.29
C ARG A 7 -18.84 10.08 -5.93
N ARG A 8 -18.68 11.19 -6.66
CA ARG A 8 -17.40 11.55 -7.27
C ARG A 8 -16.37 11.73 -6.17
N VAL A 9 -15.31 10.92 -6.20
CA VAL A 9 -14.20 11.00 -5.24
C VAL A 9 -13.29 12.18 -5.56
N ARG A 10 -13.05 12.47 -6.85
CA ARG A 10 -12.24 13.61 -7.32
C ARG A 10 -12.73 14.94 -6.75
N GLY A 11 -11.81 15.77 -6.27
CA GLY A 11 -12.10 17.06 -5.64
C GLY A 11 -12.59 16.97 -4.18
N SER A 12 -12.71 15.76 -3.62
CA SER A 12 -13.09 15.59 -2.21
C SER A 12 -11.93 15.89 -1.27
N ARG A 13 -12.28 16.23 -0.02
CA ARG A 13 -11.36 16.24 1.12
C ARG A 13 -11.45 14.88 1.82
N VAL A 14 -10.34 14.16 1.92
CA VAL A 14 -10.32 12.78 2.44
C VAL A 14 -9.37 12.66 3.62
N ALA A 15 -9.86 12.10 4.72
CA ALA A 15 -9.05 11.67 5.84
C ALA A 15 -8.67 10.20 5.68
N VAL A 16 -7.38 9.89 5.77
CA VAL A 16 -6.86 8.51 5.84
C VAL A 16 -6.37 8.28 7.26
N VAL A 17 -6.92 7.28 7.95
CA VAL A 17 -6.52 6.94 9.32
C VAL A 17 -5.58 5.74 9.28
N GLY A 18 -4.33 5.95 9.69
CA GLY A 18 -3.22 5.00 9.61
C GLY A 18 -2.21 5.40 8.52
N GLY A 19 -0.95 5.60 8.90
CA GLY A 19 0.15 6.04 8.02
C GLY A 19 1.11 4.92 7.60
N SER A 20 0.69 3.66 7.67
CA SER A 20 1.51 2.51 7.22
C SER A 20 1.32 2.25 5.72
N VAL A 21 1.75 1.09 5.22
CA VAL A 21 1.79 0.71 3.80
C VAL A 21 0.46 0.98 3.08
N ALA A 22 -0.65 0.43 3.59
CA ALA A 22 -1.95 0.58 2.96
C ALA A 22 -2.46 2.03 2.99
N GLY A 23 -2.23 2.74 4.11
CA GLY A 23 -2.65 4.13 4.27
C GLY A 23 -1.90 5.08 3.34
N CYS A 24 -0.57 4.94 3.26
CA CYS A 24 0.27 5.69 2.33
C CYS A 24 -0.11 5.41 0.87
N ALA A 25 -0.28 4.14 0.51
CA ALA A 25 -0.69 3.77 -0.85
C ALA A 25 -2.06 4.39 -1.21
N THR A 26 -3.01 4.34 -0.28
CA THR A 26 -4.34 4.97 -0.44
C THR A 26 -4.24 6.48 -0.58
N ALA A 27 -3.43 7.13 0.25
CA ALA A 27 -3.25 8.58 0.20
C ALA A 27 -2.64 9.02 -1.14
N ILE A 28 -1.63 8.30 -1.65
CA ILE A 28 -1.02 8.53 -2.95
C ILE A 28 -2.05 8.34 -4.07
N ALA A 29 -2.83 7.26 -4.05
CA ALA A 29 -3.86 6.99 -5.06
C ALA A 29 -4.91 8.13 -5.11
N LEU A 30 -5.41 8.55 -3.95
CA LEU A 30 -6.40 9.62 -3.84
C LEU A 30 -5.84 10.99 -4.24
N ALA A 31 -4.59 11.28 -3.88
CA ALA A 31 -3.91 12.50 -4.30
C ALA A 31 -3.75 12.54 -5.83
N ARG A 32 -3.30 11.44 -6.45
CA ARG A 32 -3.22 11.28 -7.93
C ARG A 32 -4.59 11.39 -8.59
N ALA A 33 -5.66 10.96 -7.91
CA ALA A 33 -7.03 11.13 -8.36
C ALA A 33 -7.58 12.57 -8.20
N GLY A 34 -6.80 13.50 -7.64
CA GLY A 34 -7.18 14.91 -7.47
C GLY A 34 -7.99 15.19 -6.20
N CYS A 35 -7.75 14.43 -5.13
CA CYS A 35 -8.35 14.68 -3.82
C CYS A 35 -7.39 15.48 -2.92
N ALA A 36 -7.94 16.28 -2.00
CA ALA A 36 -7.18 16.87 -0.91
C ALA A 36 -7.12 15.87 0.26
N VAL A 37 -5.95 15.24 0.47
CA VAL A 37 -5.80 14.13 1.42
C VAL A 37 -5.09 14.60 2.69
N THR A 38 -5.55 14.14 3.85
CA THR A 38 -4.86 14.29 5.14
C THR A 38 -4.71 12.91 5.78
N VAL A 39 -3.48 12.54 6.14
CA VAL A 39 -3.18 11.27 6.83
C VAL A 39 -3.06 11.52 8.33
N PHE A 40 -3.77 10.72 9.12
CA PHE A 40 -3.70 10.73 10.57
C PHE A 40 -3.02 9.44 11.04
N GLU A 41 -1.86 9.58 11.69
CA GLU A 41 -1.10 8.47 12.26
C GLU A 41 -0.94 8.68 13.77
N ARG A 42 -1.05 7.59 14.53
CA ARG A 42 -0.87 7.63 16.00
C ARG A 42 0.58 7.91 16.37
N SER A 43 1.50 7.32 15.61
CA SER A 43 2.94 7.44 15.81
C SER A 43 3.40 8.86 15.52
N ARG A 44 4.19 9.43 16.45
CA ARG A 44 4.78 10.76 16.29
C ARG A 44 6.09 10.76 15.51
N GLY A 45 6.71 9.59 15.36
CA GLY A 45 7.96 9.40 14.61
C GLY A 45 7.70 9.03 13.15
N VAL A 46 8.76 9.11 12.35
CA VAL A 46 8.77 8.56 10.99
C VAL A 46 8.66 7.03 11.01
N LEU A 47 8.19 6.44 9.91
CA LEU A 47 8.30 4.99 9.73
C LEU A 47 9.76 4.58 9.90
N ALA A 48 10.00 3.67 10.85
CA ALA A 48 11.32 3.11 11.08
C ALA A 48 11.47 1.82 10.27
N ASP A 49 12.52 1.73 9.48
CA ASP A 49 12.95 0.47 8.90
C ASP A 49 13.47 -0.43 10.03
N ARG A 50 12.98 -1.67 10.08
CA ARG A 50 13.40 -2.69 11.04
C ARG A 50 14.14 -3.86 10.38
N GLY A 51 14.46 -3.74 9.08
CA GLY A 51 15.26 -4.72 8.34
C GLY A 51 14.50 -5.97 7.92
N PHE A 52 13.16 -5.92 7.80
CA PHE A 52 12.36 -7.07 7.37
C PHE A 52 11.84 -6.89 5.94
N GLY A 53 12.03 -7.91 5.10
CA GLY A 53 11.42 -7.98 3.77
C GLY A 53 9.95 -8.43 3.84
N ILE A 54 9.12 -7.87 2.95
CA ILE A 54 7.71 -8.30 2.78
C ILE A 54 7.60 -9.05 1.45
N GLY A 55 7.17 -10.30 1.51
CA GLY A 55 6.91 -11.10 0.31
C GLY A 55 5.61 -10.66 -0.36
N LEU A 56 5.70 -10.25 -1.64
CA LEU A 56 4.57 -9.96 -2.49
C LEU A 56 4.42 -11.01 -3.58
N ALA A 57 3.20 -11.21 -4.10
CA ALA A 57 3.00 -11.99 -5.31
C ALA A 57 3.73 -11.30 -6.48
N GLY A 58 4.41 -12.09 -7.33
CA GLY A 58 5.18 -11.55 -8.45
C GLY A 58 4.41 -10.58 -9.37
N PRO A 59 3.15 -10.88 -9.75
CA PRO A 59 2.32 -9.93 -10.50
C PRO A 59 2.04 -8.63 -9.75
N ALA A 60 1.70 -8.70 -8.46
CA ALA A 60 1.43 -7.51 -7.64
C ALA A 60 2.68 -6.63 -7.48
N TRP A 61 3.88 -7.24 -7.36
CA TRP A 61 5.13 -6.49 -7.35
C TRP A 61 5.29 -5.62 -8.59
N ARG A 62 5.07 -6.21 -9.78
CA ARG A 62 5.18 -5.51 -11.07
C ARG A 62 4.14 -4.40 -11.18
N GLU A 63 2.90 -4.68 -10.82
CA GLU A 63 1.82 -3.68 -10.86
C GLU A 63 2.14 -2.46 -9.99
N PHE A 64 2.64 -2.66 -8.76
CA PHE A 64 3.02 -1.55 -7.89
C PHE A 64 4.26 -0.79 -8.38
N ALA A 65 5.23 -1.49 -8.97
CA ALA A 65 6.38 -0.84 -9.59
C ALA A 65 5.97 0.01 -10.80
N ASP A 66 5.16 -0.53 -11.71
CA ASP A 66 4.65 0.15 -12.91
C ASP A 66 3.77 1.35 -12.53
N ALA A 67 2.99 1.22 -11.46
CA ALA A 67 2.20 2.31 -10.90
C ALA A 67 3.06 3.32 -10.09
N GLY A 68 4.38 3.14 -9.99
CA GLY A 68 5.28 4.06 -9.31
C GLY A 68 5.05 4.17 -7.81
N TYR A 69 4.70 3.06 -7.15
CA TYR A 69 4.69 2.94 -5.69
C TYR A 69 6.04 2.48 -5.14
N PHE A 70 6.83 1.79 -5.97
CA PHE A 70 8.20 1.42 -5.67
C PHE A 70 9.14 2.26 -6.54
N ALA A 71 10.24 2.70 -5.94
CA ALA A 71 11.34 3.30 -6.71
C ALA A 71 12.01 2.22 -7.57
N ALA A 72 12.65 2.60 -8.67
CA ALA A 72 13.33 1.65 -9.56
C ALA A 72 14.44 0.88 -8.83
N GLU A 73 15.00 1.49 -7.78
CA GLU A 73 16.09 0.97 -6.96
C GLU A 73 15.60 0.13 -5.76
N THR A 74 14.27 -0.04 -5.59
CA THR A 74 13.71 -0.77 -4.45
C THR A 74 14.24 -2.20 -4.42
N PRO A 75 15.00 -2.61 -3.38
CA PRO A 75 15.59 -3.94 -3.32
C PRO A 75 14.53 -5.04 -3.31
N ALA A 76 14.68 -6.02 -4.19
CA ALA A 76 13.80 -7.19 -4.24
C ALA A 76 14.56 -8.44 -4.67
N LEU A 77 14.17 -9.58 -4.10
CA LEU A 77 14.71 -10.88 -4.45
C LEU A 77 13.57 -11.82 -4.87
N PRO A 78 13.64 -12.44 -6.06
CA PRO A 78 12.64 -13.42 -6.48
C PRO A 78 12.63 -14.64 -5.55
N CYS A 79 11.50 -14.87 -4.87
CA CYS A 79 11.26 -16.08 -4.09
C CYS A 79 10.73 -17.18 -5.03
N ARG A 80 11.58 -18.16 -5.36
CA ARG A 80 11.24 -19.25 -6.31
C ARG A 80 10.48 -20.41 -5.67
N SER A 81 10.69 -20.63 -4.38
CA SER A 81 10.03 -21.67 -3.61
C SER A 81 9.71 -21.15 -2.21
N ARG A 82 8.61 -21.64 -1.63
CA ARG A 82 8.22 -21.36 -0.25
C ARG A 82 7.66 -22.63 0.35
N ALA A 83 8.25 -23.09 1.45
CA ALA A 83 7.70 -24.16 2.25
C ALA A 83 6.76 -23.57 3.30
N TRP A 84 5.58 -24.15 3.43
CA TRP A 84 4.63 -23.81 4.48
C TRP A 84 4.59 -24.98 5.44
N ILE A 85 4.98 -24.74 6.68
CA ILE A 85 4.89 -25.73 7.76
C ILE A 85 3.68 -25.34 8.58
N VAL A 86 2.69 -26.23 8.61
CA VAL A 86 1.51 -26.11 9.46
C VAL A 86 1.56 -27.24 10.48
N ALA A 87 1.06 -26.99 11.70
CA ALA A 87 0.86 -28.06 12.65
C ALA A 87 -0.15 -29.07 12.10
N ASP A 88 -0.02 -30.35 12.47
CA ASP A 88 -1.08 -31.31 12.22
C ASP A 88 -2.38 -30.84 12.91
N PRO A 89 -3.55 -31.13 12.32
CA PRO A 89 -4.85 -30.66 12.81
C PRO A 89 -5.14 -30.98 14.28
#